data_AF-A0A655ZJC3-F1
#
_entry.id   AF-A0A655ZJC3-F1
#
_cell.length_a   1.000
_cell.length_b   1.000
_cell.length_c   1.000
_cell.angle_alpha   90.00
_cell.angle_beta   90.00
_cell.angle_gamma   90.00
#
_symmetry.space_group_name_H-M   'P 1'
#
loop_
_entity.id
_entity.type
_entity.pdbx_description
1 polymer ?
#
loop_
_entity_poly.entity_id
_entity_poly.type
_entity_poly.pdbx_seq_one_letter_code
_entity_poly.pdbx_strand_id
1 'polypeptide(L)'
;MPLLVENQLQTMADRVLVVDVDEKIQIERTMARDKVSREQAEAILAAQASRAQRLAIADDVLKNDAENQKLLPQITLLHQKYLAMSRQNL
;
A
#
# COMPACT_ATOMS: atom_id res chain seq x y z
N MET A 1 -4.17 -5.32 5.11
CA MET A 1 -3.83 -5.22 6.55
C MET A 1 -2.60 -4.34 6.71
N PRO A 2 -2.55 -3.40 7.67
CA PRO A 2 -1.42 -2.48 7.83
C PRO A 2 -0.10 -3.17 8.15
N LEU A 3 -0.14 -4.33 8.83
CA LEU A 3 1.04 -5.01 9.38
C LEU A 3 1.48 -6.25 8.59
N LEU A 4 1.41 -6.19 7.26
CA LEU A 4 1.70 -7.36 6.42
C LEU A 4 3.20 -7.71 6.44
N VAL A 5 4.07 -6.70 6.35
CA VAL A 5 5.54 -6.86 6.40
C VAL A 5 5.99 -7.25 7.80
N GLU A 6 5.45 -6.56 8.80
CA GLU A 6 5.83 -6.64 10.20
C GLU A 6 5.55 -8.02 10.79
N ASN A 7 4.48 -8.67 10.31
CA ASN A 7 4.09 -10.01 10.73
C ASN A 7 4.56 -11.11 9.77
N GLN A 8 5.38 -10.79 8.76
CA GLN A 8 5.85 -11.74 7.74
C GLN A 8 4.73 -12.50 7.01
N LEU A 9 3.55 -11.89 6.90
CA LEU A 9 2.35 -12.53 6.34
C LEU A 9 2.38 -12.60 4.81
N GLN A 10 3.40 -12.05 4.15
CA GLN A 10 3.58 -12.17 2.70
C GLN A 10 3.62 -13.62 2.22
N THR A 11 4.11 -14.55 3.04
CA THR A 11 4.19 -15.97 2.65
C THR A 11 2.83 -16.67 2.70
N MET A 12 1.80 -16.04 3.28
CA MET A 12 0.44 -16.55 3.32
C MET A 12 -0.43 -16.03 2.17
N ALA A 13 0.12 -15.15 1.34
CA ALA A 13 -0.58 -14.59 0.19
C ALA A 13 0.08 -15.09 -1.10
N ASP A 14 -0.74 -15.45 -2.08
CA ASP A 14 -0.23 -15.78 -3.42
C ASP A 14 0.39 -14.55 -4.10
N ARG A 15 -0.11 -13.35 -3.78
CA ARG A 15 0.44 -12.06 -4.21
C ARG A 15 0.27 -10.95 -3.18
N VAL A 16 1.24 -10.02 -3.16
CA VAL A 16 1.24 -8.82 -2.30
C VAL A 16 1.09 -7.53 -3.12
N LEU A 17 -0.08 -6.89 -3.03
CA LEU A 17 -0.30 -5.55 -3.60
C LEU A 17 0.00 -4.46 -2.57
N VAL A 18 0.94 -3.57 -2.86
CA VAL A 18 1.23 -2.40 -2.03
C VAL A 18 0.55 -1.17 -2.60
N VAL A 19 -0.25 -0.48 -1.77
CA VAL A 19 -0.77 0.84 -2.07
C VAL A 19 0.22 1.88 -1.58
N ASP A 20 0.93 2.51 -2.51
CA ASP A 20 1.98 3.48 -2.23
C ASP A 20 1.49 4.91 -2.51
N VAL A 21 1.97 5.84 -1.69
CA VAL A 21 1.73 7.27 -1.84
C VAL A 21 2.94 8.00 -1.28
N ASP A 22 3.25 9.18 -1.78
CA ASP A 22 4.41 9.94 -1.30
C ASP A 22 4.31 10.27 0.20
N GLU A 23 5.47 10.25 0.88
CA GLU A 23 5.57 10.40 2.33
C GLU A 23 4.96 11.71 2.84
N LYS A 24 5.12 12.81 2.08
CA LYS A 24 4.47 14.09 2.40
C LYS A 24 2.96 13.95 2.50
N ILE A 25 2.35 13.24 1.54
CA ILE A 25 0.91 12.98 1.51
C ILE A 25 0.51 12.00 2.63
N GLN A 26 1.36 11.02 2.97
CA GLN A 26 1.11 10.13 4.12
C GLN A 26 1.01 10.93 5.43
N ILE A 27 1.95 11.85 5.65
CA ILE A 27 1.98 12.72 6.83
C ILE A 27 0.72 13.59 6.85
N GLU A 28 0.42 14.31 5.77
CA GLU A 28 -0.75 15.19 5.67
C GLU A 28 -2.06 14.44 5.94
N ARG A 29 -2.24 13.25 5.34
CA ARG A 29 -3.44 12.43 5.54
C ARG A 29 -3.53 11.86 6.95
N THR A 30 -2.40 11.48 7.56
CA THR A 30 -2.35 10.98 8.93
C THR A 30 -2.70 12.09 9.92
N MET A 31 -2.13 13.28 9.75
CA MET A 31 -2.48 14.47 10.54
C MET A 31 -3.98 14.78 10.43
N ALA A 32 -4.52 14.80 9.21
CA ALA A 32 -5.94 15.13 8.98
C ALA A 32 -6.90 14.07 9.57
N ARG A 33 -6.55 12.78 9.45
CA ARG A 33 -7.37 11.66 9.94
C ARG A 33 -7.35 11.59 11.47
N ASP A 34 -6.16 11.63 12.06
CA ASP A 34 -5.96 11.35 13.49
C ASP A 34 -5.97 12.63 14.34
N LYS A 35 -6.01 13.81 13.71
CA LYS A 35 -5.97 15.13 14.35
C LYS A 35 -4.73 15.32 15.23
N VAL A 36 -3.58 14.89 14.72
CA VAL A 36 -2.28 14.93 15.41
C VAL A 36 -1.33 15.95 14.77
N SER A 37 -0.30 16.32 15.53
CA SER A 37 0.81 17.14 15.02
C SER A 37 1.61 16.41 13.92
N ARG A 38 2.42 17.17 13.17
CA ARG A 38 3.30 16.63 12.14
C ARG A 38 4.31 15.66 12.72
N GLU A 39 4.90 16.03 13.86
CA GLU A 39 5.89 15.23 14.59
C GLU A 39 5.28 13.91 15.06
N GLN A 40 4.03 13.93 15.55
CA GLN A 40 3.31 12.72 15.92
C GLN A 40 2.98 11.85 14.70
N ALA A 41 2.57 12.44 13.58
CA ALA A 41 2.32 11.70 12.35
C ALA A 41 3.61 11.02 11.82
N GLU A 42 4.73 11.73 11.84
CA GLU A 42 6.05 11.19 11.50
C GLU A 42 6.45 10.03 12.44
N ALA A 43 6.22 10.16 13.75
CA ALA A 43 6.47 9.10 14.71
C ALA A 43 5.60 7.85 14.46
N ILE A 44 4.33 8.04 14.10
CA ILE A 44 3.42 6.94 13.72
C ILE A 44 3.93 6.21 12.48
N LEU A 45 4.36 6.96 11.46
CA LEU A 45 4.91 6.38 10.22
C LEU A 45 6.23 5.65 10.49
N ALA A 46 7.08 6.18 11.37
CA ALA A 46 8.34 5.56 11.75
C ALA A 46 8.17 4.26 12.55
N ALA A 47 7.03 4.07 13.22
CA ALA A 47 6.70 2.83 13.92
C ALA A 47 6.28 1.68 12.99
N GLN A 48 6.06 1.96 11.70
CA GLN A 48 5.67 0.99 10.68
C GLN A 48 6.86 0.59 9.81
N ALA A 49 6.73 -0.49 9.04
CA ALA A 49 7.70 -0.87 8.03
C ALA A 49 7.94 0.30 7.07
N SER A 50 9.20 0.59 6.76
CA SER A 50 9.56 1.67 5.84
C SER A 50 8.98 1.44 4.44
N ARG A 51 8.84 2.52 3.67
CA ARG A 51 8.42 2.44 2.26
C ARG A 51 9.25 1.45 1.46
N ALA A 52 10.58 1.47 1.63
CA ALA A 52 11.49 0.56 0.95
C ALA A 52 11.22 -0.91 1.31
N GLN A 53 10.97 -1.20 2.60
CA GLN A 53 10.63 -2.55 3.05
C GLN A 53 9.30 -3.04 2.46
N ARG A 54 8.28 -2.17 2.41
CA ARG A 54 6.99 -2.51 1.77
C ARG A 54 7.16 -2.79 0.29
N LEU A 55 7.89 -1.94 -0.43
CA LEU A 55 8.12 -2.11 -1.87
C LEU A 55 8.96 -3.35 -2.19
N ALA A 56 9.89 -3.74 -1.31
CA ALA A 56 10.73 -4.92 -1.52
C ALA A 56 9.95 -6.24 -1.51
N ILE A 57 8.80 -6.29 -0.83
CA ILE A 57 7.94 -7.48 -0.78
C ILE A 57 6.76 -7.42 -1.76
N ALA A 58 6.65 -6.35 -2.55
CA ALA A 58 5.49 -6.10 -3.38
C ALA A 58 5.58 -6.86 -4.71
N ASP A 59 4.52 -7.60 -5.01
CA ASP A 59 4.27 -8.20 -6.32
C ASP A 59 3.78 -7.18 -7.35
N ASP A 60 2.99 -6.23 -6.88
CA ASP A 60 2.40 -5.14 -7.64
C ASP A 60 2.32 -3.91 -6.74
N VAL A 61 2.42 -2.71 -7.34
CA VAL A 61 2.33 -1.43 -6.63
C VAL A 61 1.25 -0.58 -7.27
N LEU A 62 0.30 -0.10 -6.47
CA LEU A 62 -0.72 0.85 -6.87
C LEU A 62 -0.39 2.22 -6.30
N LYS A 63 -0.26 3.23 -7.17
CA LYS A 63 -0.01 4.61 -6.75
C LYS A 63 -1.32 5.30 -6.39
N ASN A 64 -1.43 5.73 -5.14
CA ASN A 64 -2.61 6.40 -4.57
C ASN A 64 -2.40 7.90 -4.32
N ASP A 65 -1.81 8.52 -5.34
CA ASP A 65 -1.57 9.95 -5.38
C ASP A 65 -2.90 10.68 -5.66
N ALA A 66 -3.07 11.88 -5.09
CA ALA A 66 -4.37 12.55 -4.90
C ALA A 66 -5.14 12.91 -6.19
N GLU A 67 -4.53 12.79 -7.38
CA GLU A 67 -5.21 12.93 -8.66
C GLU A 67 -5.98 11.65 -9.01
N ASN A 68 -7.12 11.50 -8.36
CA ASN A 68 -8.08 10.38 -8.43
C ASN A 68 -8.50 9.92 -9.85
N GLN A 69 -8.08 10.59 -10.93
CA GLN A 69 -8.45 10.21 -12.30
C GLN A 69 -7.68 9.00 -12.85
N LYS A 70 -6.63 8.52 -12.17
CA LYS A 70 -5.82 7.37 -12.67
C LYS A 70 -5.93 6.08 -11.85
N LEU A 71 -6.71 6.05 -10.77
CA LEU A 71 -6.83 4.85 -9.93
C LEU A 71 -7.66 3.75 -10.59
N LEU A 72 -8.84 4.10 -11.11
CA LEU A 72 -9.80 3.15 -11.68
C LEU A 72 -9.18 2.30 -12.81
N PRO A 73 -8.43 2.87 -13.76
CA PRO A 73 -7.71 2.08 -14.77
C PRO A 73 -6.67 1.13 -14.17
N GLN A 74 -5.88 1.58 -13.18
CA GLN A 74 -4.87 0.74 -12.51
C GLN A 74 -5.53 -0.44 -11.77
N ILE A 75 -6.61 -0.17 -11.02
CA ILE A 75 -7.39 -1.19 -10.31
C ILE A 75 -7.97 -2.20 -11.30
N THR A 76 -8.56 -1.72 -12.40
CA THR A 76 -9.18 -2.58 -13.41
C THR A 76 -8.15 -3.53 -14.04
N LEU A 77 -6.96 -3.02 -14.36
CA LEU A 77 -5.87 -3.83 -14.91
C LEU A 77 -5.40 -4.91 -13.92
N LEU A 78 -5.15 -4.53 -12.66
CA LEU A 78 -4.74 -5.47 -11.62
C LEU A 78 -5.82 -6.53 -11.35
N HIS A 79 -7.09 -6.12 -11.34
CA HIS A 79 -8.20 -7.05 -11.16
C HIS A 79 -8.26 -8.10 -12.28
N GLN A 80 -8.17 -7.68 -13.55
CA GLN A 80 -8.14 -8.61 -14.69
C GLN A 80 -6.94 -9.56 -14.62
N LYS A 81 -5.76 -9.04 -14.26
CA LYS A 81 -4.54 -9.82 -14.05
C LYS A 81 -4.78 -10.90 -12.98
N TYR A 82 -5.33 -10.55 -11.84
CA TYR A 82 -5.59 -11.49 -10.75
C TYR A 82 -6.67 -12.52 -11.11
N LEU A 83 -7.71 -12.13 -11.86
CA LEU A 83 -8.72 -13.07 -12.37
C LEU A 83 -8.16 -14.08 -13.39
N ALA A 84 -7.13 -13.70 -14.15
CA ALA A 84 -6.46 -14.61 -15.08
C ALA A 84 -5.56 -15.59 -14.31
N MET A 85 -4.83 -15.10 -13.31
CA MET A 85 -3.96 -15.91 -12.45
C MET A 85 -4.75 -16.91 -11.60
N SER A 86 -5.87 -16.50 -11.00
CA SER A 86 -6.69 -17.40 -10.18
C SER A 86 -7.31 -18.54 -10.98
N ARG A 87 -7.55 -18.34 -12.28
CA ARG A 87 -8.02 -19.38 -13.20
C ARG A 87 -6.93 -20.36 -13.62
N GLN A 88 -5.65 -19.99 -13.54
CA GLN A 88 -4.52 -20.86 -13.84
C GLN A 88 -4.03 -21.66 -12.62
N ASN A 89 -4.36 -21.19 -11.42
CA ASN A 89 -4.03 -21.85 -10.14
C ASN A 89 -5.13 -22.79 -9.62
N LEU A 90 -6.18 -23.04 -10.43
CA LEU A 90 -7.20 -24.08 -10.23
C LEU A 90 -6.88 -25.29 -11.10
#